data_AF-A0A920S530-F1
#
_entry.id   AF-A0A920S530-F1
#
_cell.length_a   1.000
_cell.length_b   1.000
_cell.length_c   1.000
_cell.angle_alpha   90.00
_cell.angle_beta   90.00
_cell.angle_gamma   90.00
#
_symmetry.space_group_name_H-M   'P 1'
#
loop_
_entity.id
_entity.type
_entity.pdbx_description
1 polymer ?
#
loop_
_entity_poly.entity_id
_entity_poly.type
_entity_poly.pdbx_seq_one_letter_code
_entity_poly.pdbx_strand_id
1 'polypeptide(L)'
;MAWRSRSGRQLAAGGGTTVRPHFMLYVPLGQAPTPFVAPGAFTAEWEGVIQLDLRDRFVFQAELNGSLRMELNGEVVLDVTSDGLETEPSRRIRLNSRGNTLKATYSSPPDGDAFFRLYWATPEHGNEPFLPKFFKHKPGERLPGERRCGGSSTCHPFSLFQVPR
;
A
#
# COMPACT_ATOMS: atom_id res chain seq x y z
N MET A 1 28.04 39.79 -24.07
CA MET A 1 26.80 39.00 -24.25
C MET A 1 27.06 37.61 -23.73
N ALA A 2 26.51 37.26 -22.57
CA ALA A 2 26.76 35.97 -21.93
C ALA A 2 25.41 35.37 -21.50
N TRP A 3 24.99 34.29 -22.18
CA TRP A 3 23.89 33.45 -21.73
C TRP A 3 24.49 32.27 -20.97
N ARG A 4 24.28 32.22 -19.65
CA ARG A 4 24.46 31.00 -18.86
C ARG A 4 23.18 30.17 -19.01
N SER A 5 23.28 29.01 -19.65
CA SER A 5 22.23 28.00 -19.53
C SER A 5 22.20 27.53 -18.08
N ARG A 6 21.05 27.68 -17.41
CA ARG A 6 20.82 27.03 -16.12
C ARG A 6 20.54 25.57 -16.42
N SER A 7 21.51 24.75 -16.04
CA SER A 7 21.45 23.30 -15.90
C SER A 7 20.04 22.82 -15.57
N GLY A 8 19.52 21.89 -16.39
CA GLY A 8 18.33 21.12 -16.07
C GLY A 8 18.48 20.52 -14.68
N ARG A 9 17.56 20.88 -13.78
CA ARG A 9 17.47 20.26 -12.46
C ARG A 9 16.95 18.85 -12.69
N GLN A 10 17.86 17.87 -12.70
CA GLN A 10 17.51 16.46 -12.51
C GLN A 10 16.69 16.39 -11.21
N LEU A 11 15.38 16.17 -11.31
CA LEU A 11 14.55 15.89 -10.14
C LEU A 11 15.02 14.53 -9.62
N ALA A 12 15.68 14.52 -8.46
CA ALA A 12 16.02 13.27 -7.78
C ALA A 12 14.73 12.48 -7.55
N ALA A 13 14.75 11.17 -7.83
CA ALA A 13 13.65 10.29 -7.49
C ALA A 13 13.43 10.36 -5.97
N GLY A 14 12.38 11.07 -5.56
CA GLY A 14 11.98 11.19 -4.16
C GLY A 14 11.26 9.92 -3.73
N GLY A 15 11.59 9.41 -2.54
CA GLY A 15 10.83 8.36 -1.86
C GLY A 15 9.98 8.98 -0.75
N GLY A 16 8.84 8.37 -0.44
CA GLY A 16 7.98 8.78 0.66
C GLY A 16 7.29 7.58 1.31
N THR A 17 7.08 7.65 2.61
CA THR A 17 6.32 6.65 3.37
C THR A 17 5.02 7.27 3.84
N THR A 18 3.90 6.59 3.66
CA THR A 18 2.59 7.03 4.15
C THR A 18 1.83 5.86 4.76
N VAL A 19 1.02 6.14 5.77
CA VAL A 19 0.14 5.15 6.41
C VAL A 19 -1.16 5.13 5.65
N ARG A 20 -1.51 3.97 5.07
CA ARG A 20 -2.81 3.76 4.40
C ARG A 20 -3.59 2.69 5.14
N PRO A 21 -4.85 2.97 5.55
CA PRO A 21 -5.65 2.00 6.29
C PRO A 21 -6.12 0.83 5.40
N HIS A 22 -6.23 1.07 4.08
CA HIS A 22 -6.68 0.07 3.12
C HIS A 22 -5.52 -0.46 2.28
N PHE A 23 -5.60 -1.74 1.92
CA PHE A 23 -4.72 -2.36 0.93
C PHE A 23 -5.28 -2.11 -0.49
N MET A 24 -5.35 -0.83 -0.85
CA MET A 24 -5.77 -0.34 -2.16
C MET A 24 -5.19 1.06 -2.41
N LEU A 25 -5.13 1.44 -3.67
CA LEU A 25 -4.63 2.74 -4.12
C LEU A 25 -5.45 3.23 -5.30
N TYR A 26 -5.60 4.55 -5.39
CA TYR A 26 -6.02 5.25 -6.60
C TYR A 26 -5.21 6.54 -6.69
N VAL A 27 -4.61 6.80 -7.85
CA VAL A 27 -3.85 8.00 -8.20
C VAL A 27 -4.23 8.38 -9.63
N PRO A 28 -4.90 9.53 -9.84
CA PRO A 28 -5.23 9.99 -11.18
C PRO A 28 -3.99 10.21 -12.04
N LEU A 29 -4.15 10.12 -13.36
CA LEU A 29 -3.09 10.44 -14.31
C LEU A 29 -2.48 11.82 -14.04
N GLY A 30 -1.15 11.89 -14.01
CA GLY A 30 -0.41 13.14 -13.81
C GLY A 30 -0.42 13.67 -12.37
N GLN A 31 -1.00 12.94 -11.41
CA GLN A 31 -0.92 13.26 -9.98
C GLN A 31 0.19 12.48 -9.28
N ALA A 32 0.63 13.01 -8.14
CA ALA A 32 1.59 12.31 -7.29
C ALA A 32 0.88 11.40 -6.27
N PRO A 33 1.41 10.20 -5.96
CA PRO A 33 0.83 9.29 -4.97
C PRO A 33 0.92 9.85 -3.54
N THR A 34 1.88 10.75 -3.29
CA THR A 34 2.05 11.53 -2.05
C THR A 34 2.66 12.90 -2.37
N PRO A 35 2.53 13.91 -1.48
CA PRO A 35 3.17 15.21 -1.67
C PRO A 35 4.71 15.20 -1.73
N PHE A 36 5.36 14.08 -1.38
CA PHE A 36 6.82 13.95 -1.31
C PHE A 36 7.45 13.26 -2.53
N VAL A 37 6.62 12.80 -3.47
CA VAL A 37 7.04 12.12 -4.69
C VAL A 37 6.61 12.97 -5.88
N ALA A 38 7.44 13.08 -6.91
CA ALA A 38 7.07 13.80 -8.12
C ALA A 38 5.94 13.05 -8.88
N PRO A 39 5.05 13.75 -9.59
CA PRO A 39 4.09 13.09 -10.47
C PRO A 39 4.79 12.28 -11.57
N GLY A 40 4.15 11.18 -12.00
CA GLY A 40 4.65 10.29 -13.05
C GLY A 40 4.52 8.81 -12.66
N ALA A 41 5.15 7.94 -13.45
CA ALA A 41 5.19 6.51 -13.14
C ALA A 41 5.87 6.27 -11.78
N PHE A 42 5.29 5.37 -10.98
CA PHE A 42 5.78 5.08 -9.64
C PHE A 42 5.63 3.59 -9.31
N THR A 43 6.41 3.17 -8.31
CA THR A 43 6.25 1.89 -7.64
C THR A 43 5.86 2.16 -6.19
N ALA A 44 4.93 1.37 -5.67
CA ALA A 44 4.51 1.43 -4.29
C ALA A 44 4.67 0.06 -3.64
N GLU A 45 5.21 0.06 -2.42
CA GLU A 45 5.47 -1.15 -1.65
C GLU A 45 4.61 -1.15 -0.38
N TRP A 46 4.02 -2.30 -0.08
CA TRP A 46 3.28 -2.54 1.15
C TRP A 46 3.94 -3.66 1.92
N GLU A 47 4.11 -3.45 3.22
CA GLU A 47 4.47 -4.50 4.15
C GLU A 47 3.51 -4.52 5.35
N GLY A 48 3.15 -5.73 5.77
CA GLY A 48 2.31 -5.89 6.95
C GLY A 48 2.12 -7.34 7.35
N VAL A 49 1.12 -7.54 8.21
CA VAL A 49 0.71 -8.84 8.73
C VAL A 49 -0.81 -8.95 8.64
N ILE A 50 -1.30 -10.02 8.04
CA ILE A 50 -2.71 -10.41 8.07
C ILE A 50 -2.97 -11.21 9.35
N GLN A 51 -3.84 -10.71 10.20
CA GLN A 51 -4.27 -11.37 11.44
C GLN A 51 -5.69 -11.90 11.27
N LEU A 52 -5.85 -13.22 11.42
CA LEU A 52 -7.14 -13.91 11.38
C LEU A 52 -7.42 -14.58 12.72
N ASP A 53 -8.68 -14.63 13.12
CA ASP A 53 -9.10 -15.36 14.33
C ASP A 53 -8.95 -16.87 14.13
N LEU A 54 -9.39 -17.36 12.97
CA LEU A 54 -9.31 -18.74 12.56
C LEU A 54 -8.47 -18.89 11.28
N ARG A 55 -7.81 -20.03 11.16
CA ARG A 55 -7.10 -20.41 9.93
C ARG A 55 -8.10 -20.84 8.86
N ASP A 56 -7.84 -20.46 7.62
CA ASP A 56 -8.70 -20.81 6.50
C ASP A 56 -7.94 -20.82 5.16
N ARG A 57 -8.64 -21.13 4.06
CA ARG A 57 -8.14 -21.08 2.69
C ARG A 57 -8.82 -19.95 1.94
N PHE A 58 -8.00 -19.05 1.42
CA PHE A 58 -8.45 -17.89 0.65
C PHE A 58 -8.05 -18.01 -0.81
N VAL A 59 -8.86 -17.41 -1.67
CA VAL A 59 -8.50 -17.07 -3.04
C VAL A 59 -8.37 -15.57 -3.10
N PHE A 60 -7.38 -15.06 -3.85
CA PHE A 60 -7.15 -13.62 -4.02
C PHE A 60 -7.38 -13.22 -5.47
N GLN A 61 -7.98 -12.05 -5.65
CA GLN A 61 -8.18 -11.39 -6.94
C GLN A 61 -7.83 -9.92 -6.81
N ALA A 62 -7.46 -9.29 -7.91
CA ALA A 62 -7.22 -7.86 -7.93
C ALA A 62 -7.94 -7.22 -9.12
N GLU A 63 -8.48 -6.03 -8.91
CA GLU A 63 -8.88 -5.13 -9.97
C GLU A 63 -7.83 -4.03 -10.01
N LEU A 64 -7.14 -3.86 -11.14
CA LEU A 64 -6.02 -2.94 -11.24
C LEU A 64 -5.80 -2.44 -12.66
N ASN A 65 -5.25 -1.23 -12.76
CA ASN A 65 -4.53 -0.77 -13.93
C ASN A 65 -3.05 -0.67 -13.53
N GLY A 66 -2.16 -1.41 -14.19
CA GLY A 66 -0.75 -1.58 -13.79
C GLY A 66 -0.42 -3.03 -13.42
N SER A 67 0.65 -3.23 -12.65
CA SER A 67 1.09 -4.56 -12.19
C SER A 67 1.10 -4.67 -10.67
N LEU A 68 0.73 -5.84 -10.14
CA LEU A 68 0.75 -6.16 -8.72
C LEU A 68 1.40 -7.52 -8.50
N ARG A 69 2.47 -7.52 -7.70
CA ARG A 69 3.07 -8.73 -7.15
C ARG A 69 2.84 -8.77 -5.65
N MET A 70 2.26 -9.86 -5.15
CA MET A 70 1.95 -10.05 -3.74
C MET A 70 2.53 -11.37 -3.24
N GLU A 71 3.17 -11.30 -2.08
CA GLU A 71 3.75 -12.42 -1.36
C GLU A 71 3.07 -12.59 -0.01
N LEU A 72 2.72 -13.84 0.31
CA LEU A 72 2.20 -14.24 1.61
C LEU A 72 3.15 -15.27 2.22
N ASN A 73 3.63 -15.01 3.43
CA ASN A 73 4.58 -15.89 4.12
C ASN A 73 5.85 -16.20 3.30
N GLY A 74 6.30 -15.26 2.46
CA GLY A 74 7.47 -15.40 1.58
C GLY A 74 7.21 -16.17 0.28
N GLU A 75 5.98 -16.56 0.00
CA GLU A 75 5.58 -17.21 -1.25
C GLU A 75 4.78 -16.24 -2.13
N VAL A 76 5.12 -16.15 -3.42
CA VAL A 76 4.35 -15.36 -4.38
C VAL A 76 2.97 -16.01 -4.58
N VAL A 77 1.91 -15.23 -4.33
CA VAL A 77 0.52 -15.68 -4.44
C VAL A 77 -0.27 -14.97 -5.53
N LEU A 78 0.17 -13.77 -5.92
CA LEU A 78 -0.30 -13.04 -7.10
C LEU A 78 0.92 -12.40 -7.78
N ASP A 79 0.98 -12.51 -9.10
CA ASP A 79 1.90 -11.77 -9.96
C ASP A 79 1.13 -11.49 -11.26
N VAL A 80 0.49 -10.33 -11.30
CA VAL A 80 -0.57 -10.02 -12.28
C VAL A 80 -0.37 -8.62 -12.87
N THR A 81 -0.81 -8.46 -14.10
CA THR A 81 -0.88 -7.15 -14.79
C THR A 81 -2.26 -7.06 -15.45
N SER A 82 -2.89 -5.90 -15.34
CA SER A 82 -4.20 -5.62 -15.94
C SER A 82 -4.27 -4.14 -16.34
N ASP A 83 -5.17 -3.83 -17.27
CA ASP A 83 -5.44 -2.51 -17.83
C ASP A 83 -6.75 -1.91 -17.31
N GLY A 84 -7.17 -2.33 -16.11
CA GLY A 84 -8.36 -1.85 -15.41
C GLY A 84 -9.43 -2.92 -15.17
N LEU A 85 -9.21 -4.16 -15.64
CA LEU A 85 -10.11 -5.28 -15.42
C LEU A 85 -9.74 -6.07 -14.15
N GLU A 86 -10.70 -6.83 -13.63
CA GLU A 86 -10.46 -7.81 -12.57
C GLU A 86 -9.66 -9.00 -13.11
N THR A 87 -8.67 -9.44 -12.33
CA THR A 87 -7.81 -10.57 -12.69
C THR A 87 -8.47 -11.90 -12.41
N GLU A 88 -7.93 -12.94 -13.03
CA GLU A 88 -8.24 -14.32 -12.64
C GLU A 88 -7.91 -14.56 -11.15
N PRO A 89 -8.68 -15.42 -10.46
CA PRO A 89 -8.40 -15.77 -9.08
C PRO A 89 -7.10 -16.56 -8.92
N SER A 90 -6.40 -16.30 -7.81
CA SER A 90 -5.24 -17.09 -7.41
C SER A 90 -5.61 -18.55 -7.14
N ARG A 91 -4.60 -19.41 -7.04
CA ARG A 91 -4.79 -20.70 -6.35
C ARG A 91 -5.26 -20.48 -4.91
N ARG A 92 -5.87 -21.49 -4.31
CA ARG A 92 -6.25 -21.47 -2.88
C ARG A 92 -5.00 -21.41 -1.99
N ILE A 93 -4.87 -20.35 -1.20
CA ILE A 93 -3.79 -20.10 -0.25
C ILE A 93 -4.27 -20.38 1.17
N ARG A 94 -3.54 -21.20 1.92
CA ARG A 94 -3.85 -21.44 3.34
C ARG A 94 -3.23 -20.35 4.19
N LEU A 95 -4.04 -19.65 4.97
CA LEU A 95 -3.60 -18.69 5.97
C LEU A 95 -3.70 -19.28 7.38
N ASN A 96 -2.71 -18.97 8.21
CA ASN A 96 -2.68 -19.34 9.62
C ASN A 96 -3.52 -18.37 10.45
N SER A 97 -3.93 -18.81 11.64
CA SER A 97 -4.48 -17.91 12.64
C SER A 97 -3.37 -17.00 13.20
N ARG A 98 -3.76 -15.82 13.70
CA ARG A 98 -2.93 -14.79 14.35
C ARG A 98 -1.93 -14.02 13.49
N GLY A 99 -1.31 -14.61 12.46
CA GLY A 99 -0.33 -13.86 11.67
C GLY A 99 0.13 -14.52 10.38
N ASN A 100 0.10 -13.76 9.30
CA ASN A 100 0.64 -14.11 8.00
C ASN A 100 1.34 -12.87 7.43
N THR A 101 2.63 -12.95 7.10
CA THR A 101 3.34 -11.79 6.56
C THR A 101 2.83 -11.50 5.16
N LEU A 102 2.56 -10.22 4.88
CA LEU A 102 2.23 -9.74 3.54
C LEU A 102 3.33 -8.80 3.08
N LYS A 103 3.77 -9.00 1.84
CA LYS A 103 4.54 -8.02 1.06
C LYS A 103 3.86 -7.84 -0.28
N ALA A 104 3.82 -6.62 -0.78
CA ALA A 104 3.36 -6.39 -2.13
C ALA A 104 4.06 -5.22 -2.79
N THR A 105 4.24 -5.33 -4.09
CA THR A 105 4.80 -4.31 -4.95
C THR A 105 3.81 -4.04 -6.08
N TYR A 106 3.35 -2.81 -6.17
CA TYR A 106 2.52 -2.34 -7.26
C TYR A 106 3.31 -1.37 -8.14
N SER A 107 3.24 -1.53 -9.46
CA SER A 107 3.80 -0.56 -10.41
C SER A 107 2.68 0.07 -11.22
N SER A 108 2.68 1.41 -11.26
CA SER A 108 1.69 2.16 -12.02
C SER A 108 1.84 1.92 -13.53
N PRO A 109 0.77 2.04 -14.32
CA PRO A 109 0.88 2.07 -15.77
C PRO A 109 1.67 3.30 -16.23
N PRO A 110 2.23 3.30 -17.45
CA PRO A 110 2.88 4.47 -18.03
C PRO A 110 1.90 5.61 -18.37
N ASP A 111 0.62 5.30 -18.56
CA ASP A 111 -0.46 6.24 -18.86
C ASP A 111 -1.79 5.76 -18.24
N GLY A 112 -2.75 6.67 -18.10
CA GLY A 112 -4.03 6.43 -17.43
C GLY A 112 -3.95 6.48 -15.90
N ASP A 113 -5.11 6.30 -15.27
CA ASP A 113 -5.23 6.30 -13.81
C ASP A 113 -4.56 5.05 -13.21
N ALA A 114 -3.74 5.25 -12.18
CA ALA A 114 -3.07 4.18 -11.47
C ALA A 114 -3.92 3.74 -10.28
N PHE A 115 -4.37 2.48 -10.28
CA PHE A 115 -5.14 1.95 -9.16
C PHE A 115 -4.95 0.45 -8.98
N PHE A 116 -5.21 0.00 -7.77
CA PHE A 116 -5.52 -1.40 -7.50
C PHE A 116 -6.45 -1.53 -6.29
N ARG A 117 -7.27 -2.57 -6.29
CA ARG A 117 -8.03 -3.05 -5.13
C ARG A 117 -7.87 -4.56 -5.03
N LEU A 118 -7.51 -5.05 -3.84
CA LEU A 118 -7.45 -6.48 -3.56
C LEU A 118 -8.81 -6.98 -3.06
N TYR A 119 -9.20 -8.14 -3.57
CA TYR A 119 -10.34 -8.90 -3.11
C TYR A 119 -9.88 -10.27 -2.63
N TRP A 120 -10.68 -10.86 -1.76
CA TRP A 120 -10.47 -12.22 -1.26
C TRP A 120 -11.79 -12.97 -1.13
N ALA A 121 -11.75 -14.29 -1.23
CA ALA A 121 -12.91 -15.15 -1.06
C ALA A 121 -12.55 -16.39 -0.24
N THR A 122 -13.51 -16.95 0.50
CA THR A 122 -13.41 -18.29 1.10
C THR A 122 -14.34 -19.25 0.37
N PRO A 123 -14.27 -20.58 0.59
CA PRO A 123 -15.27 -21.49 0.02
C PRO A 123 -16.71 -21.16 0.44
N GLU A 124 -16.90 -20.56 1.61
CA GLU A 124 -18.18 -20.24 2.23
C GLU A 124 -18.66 -18.81 1.95
N HIS A 125 -17.75 -17.90 1.60
CA HIS A 125 -18.04 -16.47 1.38
C HIS A 125 -17.56 -16.02 0.00
N GLY A 126 -18.37 -15.20 -0.68
CA GLY A 126 -18.05 -14.66 -2.00
C GLY A 126 -16.84 -13.73 -2.01
N ASN A 127 -16.56 -13.16 -3.18
CA ASN A 127 -15.44 -12.24 -3.38
C ASN A 127 -15.72 -10.89 -2.68
N GLU A 128 -14.99 -10.62 -1.60
CA GLU A 128 -15.14 -9.41 -0.79
C GLU A 128 -13.88 -8.54 -0.90
N PRO A 129 -14.01 -7.19 -0.78
CA PRO A 129 -12.85 -6.32 -0.65
C PRO A 129 -12.01 -6.70 0.58
N PHE A 130 -10.69 -6.73 0.43
CA PHE A 130 -9.80 -7.02 1.56
C PHE A 130 -9.93 -5.96 2.66
N LEU A 131 -10.42 -6.37 3.83
CA LEU A 131 -10.82 -5.43 4.88
C LEU A 131 -9.64 -4.97 5.75
N PRO A 132 -9.53 -3.66 6.06
CA PRO A 132 -8.50 -3.10 6.96
C PRO A 132 -8.36 -3.79 8.31
N LYS A 133 -9.47 -4.33 8.85
CA LYS A 133 -9.49 -4.93 10.18
C LYS A 133 -8.49 -6.08 10.34
N PHE A 134 -8.22 -6.81 9.25
CA PHE A 134 -7.30 -7.93 9.22
C PHE A 134 -5.85 -7.52 8.94
N PHE A 135 -5.60 -6.32 8.41
CA PHE A 135 -4.27 -5.87 8.05
C PHE A 135 -3.65 -5.02 9.16
N LYS A 136 -2.48 -5.41 9.63
CA LYS A 136 -1.69 -4.67 10.62
C LYS A 136 -0.33 -4.31 10.03
N HIS A 137 0.17 -3.13 10.39
CA HIS A 137 1.56 -2.80 10.14
C HIS A 137 2.48 -3.71 10.97
N LYS A 138 3.66 -4.04 10.44
CA LYS A 138 4.66 -4.78 11.22
C LYS A 138 5.11 -3.93 12.41
N PRO A 139 5.09 -4.45 13.65
CA PRO A 139 5.68 -3.75 14.77
C PRO A 139 7.20 -3.70 14.60
N GLY A 140 7.78 -2.49 14.59
CA GLY A 140 9.24 -2.31 14.54
C GLY A 140 9.70 -1.13 13.70
N GLU A 141 8.92 -0.72 12.70
CA GLU A 141 9.16 0.56 12.02
C GLU A 141 8.56 1.69 12.84
N ARG A 142 9.41 2.61 13.29
CA ARG A 142 8.97 3.87 13.87
C ARG A 142 8.30 4.67 12.75
N LEU A 143 6.97 4.69 12.72
CA LEU A 143 6.23 5.57 11.83
C LEU A 143 6.62 7.03 12.15
N PRO A 144 6.91 7.87 11.14
CA PRO A 144 7.11 9.31 11.36
C PRO A 144 5.84 9.90 11.99
N GLY A 145 5.89 10.18 13.30
CA GLY A 145 4.76 10.75 14.06
C GLY A 145 4.30 9.93 15.26
N GLU A 146 4.73 8.68 15.41
CA GLU A 146 4.33 7.86 16.56
C GLU A 146 5.20 8.18 17.79
N ARG A 147 4.76 9.15 18.59
CA ARG A 147 5.35 9.38 19.91
C ARG A 147 4.73 8.40 20.91
N ARG A 148 5.57 7.55 21.52
CA ARG A 148 5.18 6.77 22.69
C ARG A 148 4.69 7.74 23.77
N CYS A 149 3.44 7.58 24.18
CA CYS A 149 3.03 8.07 25.49
C CYS A 149 3.73 7.18 26.51
N GLY A 150 4.87 7.66 27.03
CA GLY A 150 5.52 7.06 28.19
C GLY A 150 4.55 7.06 29.35
N GLY A 151 4.44 5.93 30.05
CA GLY A 151 3.41 5.70 31.05
C GLY A 151 3.36 6.77 32.14
N SER A 152 2.32 7.59 32.08
CA SER A 152 1.54 8.06 33.22
C SER A 152 0.38 8.89 32.65
N SER A 153 -0.83 8.38 32.85
CA SER A 153 -2.13 9.06 32.92
C SER A 153 -2.37 10.34 32.09
N THR A 154 -3.46 10.28 31.32
CA THR A 154 -4.20 11.36 30.61
C THR A 154 -3.57 11.97 29.35
N CYS A 155 -3.86 11.37 28.20
CA CYS A 155 -3.90 12.09 26.92
C CYS A 155 -5.31 12.63 26.69
N HIS A 156 -5.47 13.96 26.77
CA HIS A 156 -6.59 14.65 26.12
C HIS A 156 -6.28 14.80 24.62
N PRO A 157 -7.26 14.67 23.72
CA PRO A 157 -7.08 15.02 22.33
C PRO A 157 -6.98 16.55 22.21
N PHE A 158 -6.30 17.02 21.17
CA PHE A 158 -6.06 18.42 20.78
C PHE A 158 -4.82 19.10 21.37
N SER A 159 -3.80 19.23 20.52
CA SER A 159 -3.17 20.53 20.33
C SER A 159 -2.56 20.66 18.93
N LEU A 160 -3.14 21.60 18.18
CA LEU A 160 -2.58 22.28 17.02
C LEU A 160 -1.20 22.84 17.41
N PHE A 161 -0.15 22.57 16.64
CA PHE A 161 1.13 23.26 16.82
C PHE A 161 1.47 24.06 15.57
N GLN A 162 1.20 25.37 15.65
CA GLN A 162 1.93 26.40 14.92
C GLN A 162 3.39 26.41 15.36
N VAL A 163 4.31 26.72 14.44
CA VAL A 163 5.60 27.35 14.74
C VAL A 163 5.96 28.30 13.58
N PRO A 164 6.88 29.27 13.76
CA PRO A 164 6.58 30.70 13.69
C PRO A 164 7.26 31.40 12.50
N ARG A 165 6.77 32.61 12.21
CA ARG A 165 7.28 33.66 11.30
C ARG A 165 8.13 33.24 10.10
#